data_AF-A0A973BMG2-F1
#
_entry.id   AF-A0A973BMG2-F1
#
_cell.length_a   1.000
_cell.length_b   1.000
_cell.length_c   1.000
_cell.angle_alpha   90.00
_cell.angle_beta   90.00
_cell.angle_gamma   90.00
#
_symmetry.space_group_name_H-M   'P 1'
#
loop_
_entity.id
_entity.type
_entity.pdbx_description
1 polymer ?
#
loop_
_entity_poly.entity_id
_entity_poly.type
_entity_poly.pdbx_seq_one_letter_code
_entity_poly.pdbx_strand_id
1 'polypeptide(L)'
;MNINEAERNALYKVIFSRRDVRKDFLPTPIPDDVLARILQAGHHAPSVGFMQPWDFVLVTEENTKKALKRGYESASIESAQQFSEDKREEYKSF
;
A
#
# COMPACT_ATOMS: atom_id res chain seq x y z
N MET A 1 25.25 15.44 -1.88
CA MET A 1 25.01 14.45 -0.81
C MET A 1 26.04 13.36 -0.97
N ASN A 2 26.86 13.10 0.04
CA ASN A 2 27.79 11.98 0.02
C ASN A 2 27.13 10.84 0.78
N ILE A 3 26.72 9.78 0.08
CA ILE A 3 26.12 8.58 0.67
C ILE A 3 27.26 7.59 0.97
N ASN A 4 27.44 7.22 2.23
CA ASN A 4 28.45 6.25 2.62
C ASN A 4 28.00 4.80 2.32
N GLU A 5 28.92 3.85 2.45
CA GLU A 5 28.64 2.45 2.13
C GLU A 5 27.52 1.85 3.01
N ALA A 6 27.50 2.15 4.31
CA ALA A 6 26.48 1.65 5.21
C ALA A 6 25.07 2.18 4.86
N GLU A 7 24.95 3.46 4.54
CA GLU A 7 23.70 4.11 4.11
C GLU A 7 23.18 3.49 2.79
N ARG A 8 24.08 3.30 1.81
CA ARG A 8 23.74 2.67 0.54
C ARG A 8 23.28 1.23 0.72
N ASN A 9 23.97 0.45 1.55
CA ASN A 9 23.61 -0.94 1.84
C ASN A 9 22.26 -1.02 2.57
N ALA A 10 22.00 -0.11 3.50
CA ALA A 10 20.70 -0.02 4.18
C ALA A 10 19.57 0.29 3.19
N LEU A 11 19.78 1.24 2.26
CA LEU A 11 18.81 1.57 1.22
C LEU A 11 18.48 0.35 0.34
N TYR A 12 19.50 -0.35 -0.17
CA TYR A 12 19.28 -1.56 -0.97
C TYR A 12 18.56 -2.65 -0.18
N LYS A 13 18.93 -2.86 1.08
CA LYS A 13 18.26 -3.83 1.95
C LYS A 13 16.77 -3.54 2.03
N VAL A 14 16.36 -2.29 2.30
CA VAL A 14 14.95 -1.88 2.37
C VAL A 14 14.23 -2.08 1.03
N ILE A 15 14.84 -1.66 -0.08
CA ILE A 15 14.25 -1.77 -1.42
C ILE A 15 14.04 -3.25 -1.82
N PHE A 16 14.99 -4.13 -1.49
CA PHE A 16 14.90 -5.55 -1.88
C PHE A 16 14.08 -6.39 -0.90
N SER A 17 13.98 -5.99 0.36
CA SER A 17 13.24 -6.76 1.38
C SER A 17 11.76 -6.42 1.43
N ARG A 18 11.33 -5.24 0.98
CA ARG A 18 9.90 -4.87 1.02
C ARG A 18 9.04 -5.87 0.23
N ARG A 19 7.84 -6.14 0.71
CA ARG A 19 6.86 -7.04 0.09
C ARG A 19 5.49 -6.37 0.05
N ASP A 20 4.71 -6.76 -0.95
CA ASP A 20 3.27 -6.51 -0.98
C ASP A 20 2.59 -7.50 0.00
N VAL A 21 2.28 -7.04 1.21
CA VAL A 21 1.70 -7.89 2.27
C VAL A 21 0.17 -7.88 2.15
N ARG A 22 -0.46 -9.05 2.16
CA ARG A 22 -1.91 -9.19 1.94
C ARG A 22 -2.71 -9.81 3.08
N LYS A 23 -2.10 -10.72 3.88
CA LYS A 23 -2.82 -11.50 4.90
C LYS A 23 -2.24 -11.33 6.31
N ASP A 24 -0.92 -11.16 6.41
CA ASP A 24 -0.21 -11.22 7.70
C ASP A 24 -0.07 -9.86 8.40
N PHE A 25 -1.13 -9.04 8.39
CA PHE A 25 -1.16 -7.81 9.18
C PHE A 25 -1.43 -8.13 10.65
N LEU A 26 -0.61 -7.60 11.55
CA LEU A 26 -0.82 -7.72 12.99
C LEU A 26 -1.97 -6.80 13.44
N PRO A 27 -2.74 -7.17 14.47
CA PRO A 27 -3.79 -6.31 15.03
C PRO A 27 -3.23 -5.10 15.79
N THR A 28 -1.91 -5.07 16.03
CA THR A 28 -1.24 -3.98 16.74
C THR A 28 -1.33 -2.68 15.95
N PRO A 29 -1.86 -1.59 16.54
CA PRO A 29 -1.87 -0.28 15.90
C PRO A 29 -0.46 0.23 15.61
N ILE A 30 -0.33 1.01 14.53
CA ILE A 30 0.91 1.73 14.24
C ILE A 30 1.00 2.94 15.18
N PRO A 31 2.11 3.14 15.92
CA PRO A 31 2.31 4.33 16.73
C PRO A 31 2.26 5.63 15.92
N ASP A 32 1.73 6.70 16.50
CA ASP A 32 1.53 7.98 15.80
C ASP A 32 2.84 8.59 15.25
N ASP A 33 3.95 8.45 15.96
CA ASP A 33 5.27 8.93 15.51
C ASP A 33 5.79 8.15 14.29
N VAL A 34 5.49 6.86 14.23
CA VAL A 34 5.82 6.00 13.07
C VAL A 34 4.95 6.42 11.89
N LEU A 35 3.65 6.59 12.10
CA LEU A 35 2.72 7.05 11.07
C LEU A 35 3.12 8.41 10.50
N ALA A 36 3.49 9.37 11.35
CA ALA A 36 3.97 10.68 10.94
C ALA A 36 5.21 10.58 10.02
N ARG A 37 6.18 9.72 10.35
CA ARG A 37 7.36 9.48 9.50
C ARG A 37 7.00 8.89 8.13
N ILE A 38 6.01 8.00 8.07
CA ILE A 38 5.53 7.43 6.80
C ILE A 38 4.89 8.51 5.92
N LEU A 39 3.99 9.33 6.49
CA LEU A 39 3.33 10.42 5.76
C LEU A 39 4.34 11.48 5.30
N GLN A 40 5.31 11.82 6.16
CA GLN A 40 6.38 12.75 5.81
C GLN A 40 7.23 12.21 4.64
N ALA A 41 7.55 10.91 4.63
CA ALA A 41 8.29 10.29 3.52
C ALA A 41 7.48 10.36 2.21
N GLY A 42 6.17 10.09 2.26
CA GLY A 42 5.28 10.25 1.10
C GLY A 42 5.24 11.70 0.59
N HIS A 43 5.18 12.67 1.49
CA HIS A 43 5.17 14.10 1.13
C HIS A 43 6.48 14.59 0.49
N HIS A 44 7.61 13.91 0.74
CA HIS A 44 8.90 14.20 0.09
C HIS A 44 9.07 13.57 -1.29
N ALA A 45 8.06 12.86 -1.80
CA ALA A 45 8.07 12.39 -3.18
C ALA A 45 8.19 13.57 -4.17
N PRO A 46 8.85 13.39 -5.31
CA PRO A 46 8.88 14.43 -6.34
C PRO A 46 7.48 14.64 -6.94
N SER A 47 7.18 15.89 -7.32
CA SER A 47 5.97 16.23 -8.07
C SER A 47 6.28 17.23 -9.18
N VAL A 48 5.53 17.17 -10.27
CA VAL A 48 5.66 18.14 -11.38
C VAL A 48 5.37 19.54 -10.86
N GLY A 49 6.27 20.48 -11.14
CA GLY A 49 6.12 21.88 -10.72
C GLY A 49 5.99 22.10 -9.21
N PHE A 50 6.45 21.15 -8.37
CA PHE A 50 6.25 21.18 -6.92
C PHE A 50 4.77 21.28 -6.49
N MET A 51 3.87 20.70 -7.30
CA MET A 51 2.42 20.77 -7.08
C MET A 51 1.94 20.03 -5.82
N GLN A 52 2.65 18.96 -5.43
CA GLN A 52 2.29 18.11 -4.27
C GLN A 52 0.78 17.77 -4.20
N PRO A 53 0.16 17.24 -5.28
CA PRO A 53 -1.30 17.18 -5.44
C PRO A 53 -1.99 16.09 -4.60
N TRP A 54 -1.25 15.42 -3.73
CA TRP A 54 -1.75 14.27 -2.98
C TRP A 54 -2.44 14.71 -1.70
N ASP A 55 -3.54 14.02 -1.40
CA ASP A 55 -4.13 13.97 -0.07
C ASP A 55 -3.86 12.61 0.56
N PHE A 56 -3.62 12.58 1.87
CA PHE A 56 -3.54 11.35 2.64
C PHE A 56 -4.79 11.22 3.51
N VAL A 57 -5.66 10.26 3.17
CA VAL A 57 -6.86 9.96 3.95
C VAL A 57 -6.59 8.77 4.88
N LEU A 58 -6.56 9.04 6.18
CA LEU A 58 -6.35 8.02 7.22
C LEU A 58 -7.68 7.31 7.53
N VAL A 59 -7.79 6.03 7.16
CA VAL A 59 -8.97 5.22 7.46
C VAL A 59 -8.69 4.29 8.64
N THR A 60 -9.11 4.71 9.83
CA THR A 60 -8.95 3.94 11.08
C THR A 60 -10.22 3.18 11.45
N GLU A 61 -11.38 3.80 11.22
CA GLU A 61 -12.71 3.29 11.58
C GLU A 61 -13.05 1.95 10.93
N GLU A 62 -13.41 0.99 11.78
CA GLU A 62 -13.68 -0.39 11.37
C GLU A 62 -14.87 -0.50 10.41
N ASN A 63 -15.92 0.30 10.63
CA ASN A 63 -17.10 0.31 9.77
C ASN A 63 -16.76 0.82 8.36
N THR A 64 -15.87 1.81 8.25
CA THR A 64 -15.37 2.32 6.97
C THR A 64 -14.54 1.26 6.25
N LYS A 65 -13.64 0.57 6.96
CA LYS A 65 -12.85 -0.55 6.39
C LYS A 65 -13.76 -1.67 5.86
N LYS A 66 -14.79 -2.06 6.62
CA LYS A 66 -15.78 -3.05 6.18
C LYS A 66 -16.55 -2.61 4.94
N ALA A 67 -16.91 -1.33 4.84
CA ALA A 67 -17.57 -0.79 3.65
C ALA A 67 -16.66 -0.86 2.42
N LEU A 68 -15.38 -0.50 2.55
CA LEU A 68 -14.38 -0.62 1.47
C LEU A 68 -14.20 -2.07 1.02
N LYS A 69 -14.14 -3.02 1.97
CA LYS A 69 -14.04 -4.46 1.67
C LYS A 69 -15.21 -4.94 0.81
N ARG A 70 -16.45 -4.55 1.14
CA ARG A 70 -17.65 -4.90 0.33
C ARG A 70 -17.59 -4.31 -1.07
N GLY A 71 -17.08 -3.07 -1.20
CA GLY A 71 -16.85 -2.44 -2.51
C GLY A 71 -15.86 -3.24 -3.35
N TYR A 72 -14.74 -3.65 -2.74
CA TYR A 72 -13.76 -4.51 -3.39
C TYR A 72 -14.35 -5.87 -3.81
N GLU A 73 -15.11 -6.54 -2.94
CA GLU A 73 -15.73 -7.84 -3.26
C GLU A 73 -16.65 -7.74 -4.47
N SER A 74 -17.44 -6.66 -4.56
CA SER A 74 -18.32 -6.39 -5.71
C SER A 74 -17.51 -6.18 -7.00
N ALA A 75 -16.48 -5.33 -6.96
CA ALA A 75 -15.62 -5.05 -8.11
C ALA A 75 -14.80 -6.28 -8.55
N SER A 76 -14.39 -7.14 -7.61
CA SER A 76 -13.67 -8.38 -7.91
C SER A 76 -14.55 -9.37 -8.66
N ILE A 77 -15.82 -9.54 -8.26
CA ILE A 77 -16.79 -10.38 -8.97
C ILE A 77 -16.99 -9.88 -10.41
N GLU A 78 -17.16 -8.57 -10.59
CA GLU A 78 -17.30 -7.97 -11.91
C GLU A 78 -16.05 -8.19 -12.78
N SER A 79 -14.87 -7.93 -12.21
CA SER A 79 -13.59 -8.11 -12.91
C SER A 79 -13.37 -9.57 -13.32
N ALA A 80 -13.74 -10.53 -12.47
CA ALA A 80 -13.63 -11.95 -12.76
C ALA A 80 -14.40 -12.36 -14.03
N GLN A 81 -15.53 -11.70 -14.33
CA GLN A 81 -16.34 -11.99 -15.51
C GLN A 81 -15.66 -11.59 -16.82
N GLN A 82 -14.71 -10.65 -16.77
CA GLN A 82 -13.96 -10.18 -17.94
C GLN A 82 -12.89 -11.19 -18.42
N PHE A 83 -12.54 -12.18 -17.59
CA PHE A 83 -11.59 -13.23 -17.94
C PHE A 83 -12.28 -14.45 -18.58
N SER A 84 -11.53 -15.15 -19.44
CA SER A 84 -11.89 -16.48 -19.92
C SER A 84 -12.01 -17.46 -18.74
N GLU A 85 -12.75 -18.55 -18.93
CA GLU A 85 -13.10 -19.48 -17.86
C GLU A 85 -11.87 -20.01 -17.09
N ASP A 86 -10.83 -20.44 -17.82
CA ASP A 86 -9.58 -20.92 -17.21
C ASP A 86 -8.86 -19.85 -16.37
N LYS A 87 -8.85 -18.59 -16.82
CA LYS A 87 -8.17 -17.48 -16.13
C LYS A 87 -9.00 -16.91 -14.99
N ARG A 88 -10.32 -17.10 -15.04
CA ARG A 88 -11.25 -16.63 -14.01
C ARG A 88 -11.07 -17.40 -12.71
N GLU A 89 -10.90 -18.71 -12.77
CA GLU A 89 -10.70 -19.54 -11.57
C GLU A 89 -9.33 -19.26 -10.93
N GLU A 90 -8.29 -19.04 -11.73
CA GLU A 90 -7.00 -18.56 -11.23
C GLU A 90 -7.14 -17.18 -10.56
N TYR A 91 -7.83 -16.23 -11.18
CA TYR A 91 -8.05 -14.90 -10.63
C TYR A 91 -8.79 -14.91 -9.27
N LYS A 92 -9.82 -15.76 -9.13
CA LYS A 92 -10.59 -15.91 -7.88
C LYS A 92 -9.79 -16.56 -6.74
N SER A 93 -8.66 -17.19 -7.03
CA SER A 93 -7.84 -17.88 -6.03
C SER A 93 -6.95 -16.93 -5.20
N PHE A 94 -6.76 -15.69 -5.67
CA PHE A 94 -5.98 -14.64 -5.01
C PHE A 94 -6.82 -13.82 -4.03
#